data_AF-A0A9E6VME4-F1
#
_entry.id   AF-A0A9E6VME4-F1
#
_cell.length_a   1.000
_cell.length_b   1.000
_cell.length_c   1.000
_cell.angle_alpha   90.00
_cell.angle_beta   90.00
_cell.angle_gamma   90.00
#
_symmetry.space_group_name_H-M   'P 1'
#
loop_
_entity.id
_entity.type
_entity.pdbx_description
1 polymer ?
#
loop_
_entity_poly.entity_id
_entity_poly.type
_entity_poly.pdbx_seq_one_letter_code
_entity_poly.pdbx_strand_id
1 'polypeptide(L)'
;MKQTLLLAGLFASMNAMAFCGFYVAKADVKLFNKTSQVILSRNGEQTIVTMSSDFEGDVKDFAMVVPVPVILQEGDVRVVERGIFDKFDAYSGPRLVSYNERNPCRSYSRKRQVYAKYGGGGSDRGGMMPRMAESVNSVNYQVTIEAKYTVGEYDILILSAKESGGLERWLNDNGYKIPTGAKEVLDPYIKSNLKFFVVKVNLGELDKNADKNLRPIQISYKSPKFMLPIRLGMANASGPQDMIVYGLSNVGRIEVTNYRTVEMTTSKNIPLFVQKKFGPFYKDLYNKAWEREGKNVAFLEYAWNVGSTIPSSQKCDPCVSPPPIDEDLKAAGVNWLSNPNASITPGQVFFTRLHITYDRKNFPQDLMLQETPNKTNYQARYIITRPAWGDFKCPQGQAYLLKLKTRRRDELQTLAQLTGWDVKEYKDYPKEYDKYLLLDPGKTKQSSFFFADNDDENGTGFSTILISLLSLAAVLFALTRRPIHINK
;
A
#
# COMPACT_ATOMS: atom_id res chain seq x y z
N MET A 1 -32.11 44.36 -11.00
CA MET A 1 -31.23 43.34 -11.64
C MET A 1 -31.19 42.09 -10.78
N LYS A 2 -30.81 40.93 -11.33
CA LYS A 2 -30.63 39.68 -10.57
C LYS A 2 -29.28 39.67 -9.85
N GLN A 3 -29.21 39.06 -8.67
CA GLN A 3 -28.13 38.12 -8.35
C GLN A 3 -28.61 37.13 -7.28
N THR A 4 -28.49 35.84 -7.58
CA THR A 4 -29.03 34.75 -6.76
C THR A 4 -27.95 34.21 -5.84
N LEU A 5 -28.27 33.96 -4.57
CA LEU A 5 -27.35 33.27 -3.65
C LEU A 5 -27.22 31.81 -4.10
N LEU A 6 -26.00 31.37 -4.43
CA LEU A 6 -25.75 30.04 -4.99
C LEU A 6 -24.91 29.21 -4.01
N LEU A 7 -25.59 28.38 -3.22
CA LEU A 7 -25.00 27.60 -2.13
C LEU A 7 -24.31 26.34 -2.69
N ALA A 8 -23.04 26.49 -3.11
CA ALA A 8 -22.24 25.40 -3.65
C ALA A 8 -21.78 24.41 -2.56
N GLY A 9 -22.54 23.34 -2.33
CA GLY A 9 -22.21 22.27 -1.39
C GLY A 9 -21.04 21.40 -1.86
N LEU A 10 -19.88 21.54 -1.22
CA LEU A 10 -18.63 20.89 -1.62
C LEU A 10 -18.46 19.47 -1.01
N PHE A 11 -19.35 18.55 -1.38
CA PHE A 11 -19.22 17.11 -1.04
C PHE A 11 -18.31 16.38 -2.03
N ALA A 12 -17.00 16.67 -1.97
CA ALA A 12 -15.98 16.02 -2.79
C ALA A 12 -15.51 14.67 -2.18
N SER A 13 -16.40 13.67 -2.14
CA SER A 13 -16.10 12.35 -1.58
C SER A 13 -16.67 11.20 -2.41
N MET A 14 -16.07 10.96 -3.59
CA MET A 14 -16.27 9.73 -4.37
C MET A 14 -14.91 9.16 -4.78
N ASN A 15 -14.28 8.40 -3.88
CA ASN A 15 -13.25 7.44 -4.28
C ASN A 15 -13.99 6.23 -4.88
N ALA A 16 -13.63 5.83 -6.11
CA ALA A 16 -14.11 4.60 -6.74
C ALA A 16 -13.03 3.50 -6.63
N MET A 17 -13.38 2.28 -7.04
CA MET A 17 -12.92 1.09 -6.32
C MET A 17 -12.57 -0.06 -7.22
N ALA A 18 -11.53 -0.81 -6.88
CA ALA A 18 -11.19 -2.03 -7.59
C ALA A 18 -12.30 -3.08 -7.54
N PHE A 19 -12.22 -4.08 -8.41
CA PHE A 19 -12.77 -5.41 -8.16
C PHE A 19 -12.14 -6.37 -9.17
N CYS A 20 -11.82 -7.59 -8.75
CA CYS A 20 -11.24 -8.63 -9.62
C CYS A 20 -12.32 -9.46 -10.35
N GLY A 21 -13.46 -8.84 -10.62
CA GLY A 21 -14.58 -9.41 -11.35
C GLY A 21 -15.53 -8.29 -11.77
N PHE A 22 -16.74 -8.64 -12.15
CA PHE A 22 -17.76 -7.68 -12.62
C PHE A 22 -19.10 -7.93 -11.93
N TYR A 23 -19.83 -6.88 -11.57
CA TYR A 23 -21.18 -6.99 -11.00
C TYR A 23 -22.26 -6.72 -12.02
N VAL A 24 -23.26 -7.59 -12.03
CA VAL A 24 -24.43 -7.51 -12.91
C VAL A 24 -25.66 -7.24 -12.06
N ALA A 25 -26.47 -6.28 -12.50
CA ALA A 25 -27.71 -5.87 -11.85
C ALA A 25 -28.93 -6.36 -12.63
N LYS A 26 -30.05 -6.56 -11.94
CA LYS A 26 -31.38 -6.49 -12.56
C LYS A 26 -31.88 -5.04 -12.50
N ALA A 27 -32.66 -4.63 -13.50
CA ALA A 27 -33.08 -3.23 -13.74
C ALA A 27 -31.91 -2.21 -13.90
N ASP A 28 -32.24 -0.92 -14.02
CA ASP A 28 -31.29 0.18 -14.27
C ASP A 28 -30.56 0.70 -13.00
N VAL A 29 -30.26 -0.21 -12.07
CA VAL A 29 -29.53 0.12 -10.84
C VAL A 29 -28.03 0.21 -11.15
N LYS A 30 -27.42 1.38 -10.90
CA LYS A 30 -25.97 1.54 -11.00
C LYS A 30 -25.31 0.96 -9.75
N LEU A 31 -24.61 -0.16 -9.92
CA LEU A 31 -23.87 -0.81 -8.84
C LEU A 31 -22.47 -0.20 -8.70
N PHE A 32 -22.12 0.15 -7.46
CA PHE A 32 -20.81 0.72 -7.11
C PHE A 32 -20.16 -0.05 -5.95
N ASN A 33 -18.97 0.38 -5.55
CA ASN A 33 -18.06 -0.35 -4.66
C ASN A 33 -17.15 0.72 -3.97
N LYS A 34 -16.73 0.57 -2.69
CA LYS A 34 -15.90 1.57 -1.91
C LYS A 34 -14.40 1.28 -1.62
N THR A 35 -14.00 0.09 -1.17
CA THR A 35 -12.58 -0.41 -1.25
C THR A 35 -12.49 -1.93 -1.42
N SER A 36 -11.76 -2.44 -2.42
CA SER A 36 -11.61 -3.89 -2.65
C SER A 36 -10.26 -4.37 -2.13
N GLN A 37 -10.29 -5.53 -1.49
CA GLN A 37 -9.10 -6.15 -0.93
C GLN A 37 -9.05 -7.62 -1.35
N VAL A 38 -7.86 -8.09 -1.72
CA VAL A 38 -7.66 -9.46 -2.21
C VAL A 38 -6.50 -10.12 -1.46
N ILE A 39 -6.73 -11.30 -0.89
CA ILE A 39 -5.65 -12.16 -0.39
C ILE A 39 -5.29 -13.15 -1.49
N LEU A 40 -3.99 -13.24 -1.80
CA LEU A 40 -3.42 -14.18 -2.76
C LEU A 40 -2.43 -15.09 -2.06
N SER A 41 -2.83 -16.33 -1.79
CA SER A 41 -1.93 -17.35 -1.24
C SER A 41 -1.46 -18.25 -2.38
N ARG A 42 -0.15 -18.36 -2.60
CA ARG A 42 0.46 -19.10 -3.73
C ARG A 42 1.57 -20.03 -3.23
N ASN A 43 1.63 -21.23 -3.82
CA ASN A 43 2.74 -22.17 -3.68
C ASN A 43 2.89 -22.97 -4.99
N GLY A 44 3.85 -22.57 -5.82
CA GLY A 44 4.16 -23.24 -7.08
C GLY A 44 3.06 -23.04 -8.11
N GLU A 45 2.15 -24.01 -8.24
CA GLU A 45 0.94 -23.91 -9.08
C GLU A 45 -0.37 -23.76 -8.27
N GLN A 46 -0.37 -24.06 -6.98
CA GLN A 46 -1.57 -23.91 -6.16
C GLN A 46 -1.77 -22.43 -5.83
N THR A 47 -2.97 -21.93 -6.12
CA THR A 47 -3.40 -20.56 -5.78
C THR A 47 -4.66 -20.65 -4.95
N ILE A 48 -4.76 -19.78 -3.94
CA ILE A 48 -6.00 -19.48 -3.24
C ILE A 48 -6.19 -17.97 -3.32
N VAL A 49 -7.35 -17.54 -3.83
CA VAL A 49 -7.73 -16.14 -4.02
C VAL A 49 -8.93 -15.86 -3.12
N THR A 50 -8.77 -14.95 -2.15
CA THR A 50 -9.88 -14.46 -1.32
C THR A 50 -10.24 -13.05 -1.74
N MET A 51 -11.49 -12.81 -2.13
CA MET A 51 -11.98 -11.52 -2.59
C MET A 51 -12.95 -10.93 -1.56
N SER A 52 -12.61 -9.76 -1.02
CA SER A 52 -13.50 -8.93 -0.19
C SER A 52 -13.95 -7.71 -0.99
N SER A 53 -15.22 -7.33 -0.84
CA SER A 53 -15.83 -6.22 -1.59
C SER A 53 -16.87 -5.47 -0.78
N ASP A 54 -16.66 -4.15 -0.66
CA ASP A 54 -17.54 -3.21 0.02
C ASP A 54 -18.57 -2.62 -0.97
N PHE A 55 -19.59 -3.44 -1.27
CA PHE A 55 -20.61 -3.22 -2.32
C PHE A 55 -21.67 -2.16 -1.95
N GLU A 56 -22.10 -1.37 -2.94
CA GLU A 56 -23.28 -0.50 -2.83
C GLU A 56 -24.35 -0.83 -3.90
N GLY A 57 -25.50 -1.32 -3.42
CA GLY A 57 -26.73 -1.62 -4.18
C GLY A 57 -27.73 -2.41 -3.33
N ASP A 58 -28.81 -2.93 -3.93
CA ASP A 58 -29.61 -4.01 -3.31
C ASP A 58 -28.95 -5.36 -3.65
N VAL A 59 -28.72 -6.19 -2.63
CA VAL A 59 -28.13 -7.53 -2.76
C VAL A 59 -29.04 -8.51 -3.53
N LYS A 60 -30.33 -8.20 -3.69
CA LYS A 60 -31.29 -9.05 -4.41
C LYS A 60 -31.07 -9.09 -5.92
N ASP A 61 -30.56 -8.00 -6.48
CA ASP A 61 -30.38 -7.82 -7.93
C ASP A 61 -28.97 -8.21 -8.40
N PHE A 62 -28.10 -8.59 -7.46
CA PHE A 62 -26.65 -8.75 -7.64
C PHE A 62 -26.24 -10.15 -8.12
N ALA A 63 -25.38 -10.17 -9.15
CA ALA A 63 -24.51 -11.29 -9.46
C ALA A 63 -23.06 -10.82 -9.69
N MET A 64 -22.09 -11.67 -9.37
CA MET A 64 -20.65 -11.42 -9.41
C MET A 64 -19.96 -12.40 -10.35
N VAL A 65 -19.28 -11.91 -11.38
CA VAL A 65 -18.61 -12.71 -12.41
C VAL A 65 -17.10 -12.60 -12.28
N VAL A 66 -16.41 -13.73 -12.08
CA VAL A 66 -14.95 -13.82 -11.90
C VAL A 66 -14.34 -14.78 -12.95
N PRO A 67 -13.37 -14.33 -13.77
CA PRO A 67 -12.60 -15.23 -14.64
C PRO A 67 -11.64 -16.10 -13.83
N VAL A 68 -11.68 -17.41 -14.06
CA VAL A 68 -10.84 -18.40 -13.36
C VAL A 68 -10.12 -19.30 -14.38
N PRO A 69 -8.89 -19.79 -14.09
CA PRO A 69 -8.09 -20.52 -15.08
C PRO A 69 -8.48 -21.98 -15.28
N VAL A 70 -9.33 -22.53 -14.41
CA VAL A 70 -9.82 -23.91 -14.43
C VAL A 70 -11.32 -23.95 -14.10
N ILE A 71 -11.95 -25.12 -14.24
CA ILE A 71 -13.28 -25.37 -13.67
C ILE A 71 -13.09 -25.63 -12.18
N LEU A 72 -13.85 -24.96 -11.32
CA LEU A 72 -13.82 -25.15 -9.87
C LEU A 72 -14.84 -26.22 -9.45
N GLN A 73 -14.54 -26.98 -8.39
CA GLN A 73 -15.47 -27.91 -7.75
C GLN A 73 -16.05 -27.28 -6.47
N GLU A 74 -17.06 -27.92 -5.86
CA GLU A 74 -17.69 -27.41 -4.62
C GLU A 74 -16.66 -27.24 -3.49
N GLY A 75 -15.76 -28.21 -3.32
CA GLY A 75 -14.67 -28.14 -2.34
C GLY A 75 -13.55 -27.13 -2.66
N ASP A 76 -13.53 -26.53 -3.85
CA ASP A 76 -12.60 -25.45 -4.19
C ASP A 76 -13.09 -24.07 -3.69
N VAL A 77 -14.34 -23.94 -3.26
CA VAL A 77 -14.94 -22.66 -2.84
C VAL A 77 -15.32 -22.69 -1.37
N ARG A 78 -14.96 -21.65 -0.64
CA ARG A 78 -15.49 -21.39 0.72
C ARG A 78 -15.73 -19.91 0.97
N VAL A 79 -16.64 -19.62 1.87
CA VAL A 79 -16.80 -18.29 2.48
C VAL A 79 -15.84 -18.17 3.67
N VAL A 80 -15.26 -16.99 3.90
CA VAL A 80 -14.39 -16.72 5.05
C VAL A 80 -14.76 -15.39 5.73
N GLU A 81 -14.43 -15.26 7.01
CA GLU A 81 -14.82 -14.10 7.81
C GLU A 81 -14.03 -12.82 7.47
N ARG A 82 -14.74 -11.69 7.34
CA ARG A 82 -14.17 -10.41 6.87
C ARG A 82 -13.03 -9.89 7.76
N GLY A 83 -13.06 -10.19 9.07
CA GLY A 83 -12.05 -9.77 10.05
C GLY A 83 -10.60 -10.21 9.74
N ILE A 84 -10.39 -11.16 8.83
CA ILE A 84 -9.05 -11.50 8.32
C ILE A 84 -8.41 -10.32 7.55
N PHE A 85 -9.22 -9.59 6.79
CA PHE A 85 -8.79 -8.43 6.03
C PHE A 85 -8.41 -7.27 6.95
N ASP A 86 -9.19 -7.02 8.00
CA ASP A 86 -8.90 -5.97 8.99
C ASP A 86 -7.59 -6.26 9.76
N LYS A 87 -7.34 -7.52 10.13
CA LYS A 87 -6.06 -7.97 10.72
C LYS A 87 -4.89 -7.76 9.75
N PHE A 88 -5.06 -8.15 8.49
CA PHE A 88 -4.02 -8.02 7.46
C PHE A 88 -3.75 -6.54 7.15
N ASP A 89 -4.76 -5.69 7.10
CA ASP A 89 -4.60 -4.25 6.90
C ASP A 89 -3.89 -3.60 8.09
N ALA A 90 -4.39 -3.82 9.31
CA ALA A 90 -3.80 -3.26 10.54
C ALA A 90 -2.34 -3.71 10.74
N TYR A 91 -1.95 -4.89 10.24
CA TYR A 91 -0.55 -5.35 10.30
C TYR A 91 0.31 -4.83 9.14
N SER A 92 -0.15 -4.92 7.90
CA SER A 92 0.67 -4.58 6.73
C SER A 92 0.62 -3.09 6.33
N GLY A 93 -0.33 -2.33 6.85
CA GLY A 93 -0.60 -0.95 6.45
C GLY A 93 0.56 0.03 6.71
N PRO A 94 0.64 1.12 5.93
CA PRO A 94 1.64 2.17 6.11
C PRO A 94 1.62 2.75 7.53
N ARG A 95 2.80 2.89 8.15
CA ARG A 95 2.91 3.17 9.59
C ARG A 95 3.46 4.56 9.91
N LEU A 96 2.99 5.11 11.04
CA LEU A 96 3.58 6.29 11.68
C LEU A 96 4.35 5.88 12.94
N VAL A 97 5.66 6.08 12.94
CA VAL A 97 6.59 5.67 13.98
C VAL A 97 6.94 6.85 14.88
N SER A 98 6.79 6.69 16.19
CA SER A 98 7.02 7.75 17.18
C SER A 98 8.23 7.46 18.06
N TYR A 99 9.32 8.20 17.85
CA TYR A 99 10.45 8.22 18.79
C TYR A 99 10.30 9.32 19.85
N ASN A 100 10.98 9.16 20.99
CA ASN A 100 11.01 10.13 22.09
C ASN A 100 12.45 10.60 22.33
N GLU A 101 12.70 11.91 22.30
CA GLU A 101 14.01 12.45 22.62
C GLU A 101 14.23 12.55 24.14
N ARG A 102 15.46 12.27 24.57
CA ARG A 102 15.86 12.41 25.98
C ARG A 102 16.27 13.85 26.23
N ASN A 103 15.85 14.41 27.38
CA ASN A 103 16.30 15.72 27.81
C ASN A 103 17.84 15.73 27.99
N PRO A 104 18.58 16.58 27.26
CA PRO A 104 20.05 16.58 27.29
C PRO A 104 20.65 17.19 28.57
N CYS A 105 19.85 17.90 29.37
CA CYS A 105 20.24 18.40 30.69
C CYS A 105 20.07 17.35 31.80
N ARG A 106 19.46 16.18 31.52
CA ARG A 106 19.34 15.09 32.50
C ARG A 106 20.46 14.07 32.34
N SER A 107 21.39 14.06 33.31
CA SER A 107 22.37 12.96 33.44
C SER A 107 21.66 11.67 33.88
N TYR A 108 21.62 10.67 33.00
CA TYR A 108 21.05 9.35 33.31
C TYR A 108 22.13 8.40 33.83
N SER A 109 22.27 8.32 35.16
CA SER A 109 23.11 7.32 35.83
C SER A 109 22.57 5.90 35.57
N ARG A 110 23.22 5.13 34.70
CA ARG A 110 22.82 3.76 34.37
C ARG A 110 23.11 2.79 35.52
N LYS A 111 22.15 2.55 36.43
CA LYS A 111 22.18 1.36 37.29
C LYS A 111 21.97 0.13 36.41
N ARG A 112 23.04 -0.64 36.19
CA ARG A 112 23.09 -1.82 35.31
C ARG A 112 22.60 -3.06 36.07
N GLN A 113 21.29 -3.25 36.16
CA GLN A 113 20.74 -4.53 36.64
C GLN A 113 21.06 -5.64 35.64
N VAL A 114 21.77 -6.68 36.10
CA VAL A 114 22.07 -7.89 35.35
C VAL A 114 21.14 -8.98 35.86
N TYR A 115 20.23 -9.45 35.01
CA TYR A 115 19.40 -10.62 35.34
C TYR A 115 20.14 -11.90 34.94
N ALA A 116 20.26 -12.82 35.89
CA ALA A 116 20.88 -14.13 35.67
C ALA A 116 19.95 -15.04 34.84
N LYS A 117 20.52 -15.79 33.90
CA LYS A 117 19.80 -16.75 33.07
C LYS A 117 20.01 -18.16 33.60
N TYR A 118 19.02 -18.69 34.32
CA TYR A 118 18.93 -20.12 34.62
C TYR A 118 18.66 -20.93 33.34
N GLY A 119 18.99 -22.23 33.35
CA GLY A 119 18.86 -23.12 32.19
C GLY A 119 18.44 -24.54 32.56
N GLY A 120 18.42 -25.42 31.56
CA GLY A 120 17.86 -26.78 31.59
C GLY A 120 16.67 -26.93 30.63
N GLY A 121 16.41 -28.09 30.01
CA GLY A 121 17.22 -29.32 29.95
C GLY A 121 16.39 -30.53 29.47
N GLY A 122 16.99 -31.43 28.67
CA GLY A 122 16.37 -32.67 28.15
C GLY A 122 15.44 -32.47 26.93
N SER A 123 15.22 -33.38 25.95
CA SER A 123 15.40 -34.85 25.74
C SER A 123 14.06 -35.62 25.75
N ASP A 124 13.78 -36.68 24.97
CA ASP A 124 14.30 -37.23 23.70
C ASP A 124 13.37 -38.41 23.25
N ARG A 125 13.26 -38.75 21.95
CA ARG A 125 12.54 -39.93 21.34
C ARG A 125 11.00 -40.02 21.51
N GLY A 126 10.24 -40.76 20.67
CA GLY A 126 10.55 -41.40 19.37
C GLY A 126 9.55 -42.49 18.91
N GLY A 127 9.33 -42.64 17.58
CA GLY A 127 8.60 -43.76 16.92
C GLY A 127 7.05 -43.72 16.96
N MET A 128 6.28 -44.51 16.17
CA MET A 128 6.53 -45.21 14.88
C MET A 128 5.18 -45.62 14.21
N MET A 129 5.11 -45.66 12.87
CA MET A 129 3.98 -46.13 12.01
C MET A 129 4.10 -47.65 11.70
N PRO A 130 3.19 -48.41 10.96
CA PRO A 130 2.21 -47.99 9.91
C PRO A 130 0.88 -48.81 9.72
N ARG A 131 0.07 -48.46 8.68
CA ARG A 131 -0.28 -49.29 7.45
C ARG A 131 -1.77 -49.60 7.07
N MET A 132 -2.16 -49.24 5.81
CA MET A 132 -3.15 -49.84 4.85
C MET A 132 -4.68 -49.92 5.23
N ALA A 133 -5.69 -49.94 4.33
CA ALA A 133 -5.89 -49.68 2.86
C ALA A 133 -7.43 -49.58 2.54
N GLU A 134 -8.05 -49.56 1.32
CA GLU A 134 -7.58 -49.66 -0.09
C GLU A 134 -8.44 -48.91 -1.17
N SER A 135 -9.63 -49.38 -1.62
CA SER A 135 -10.34 -48.94 -2.87
C SER A 135 -11.89 -49.01 -2.84
N VAL A 136 -12.67 -48.47 -3.82
CA VAL A 136 -13.23 -49.15 -5.05
C VAL A 136 -13.89 -48.11 -6.04
N ASN A 137 -14.16 -48.48 -7.30
CA ASN A 137 -14.67 -47.66 -8.45
C ASN A 137 -16.05 -48.13 -9.01
N SER A 138 -16.83 -47.43 -9.86
CA SER A 138 -16.82 -46.02 -10.36
C SER A 138 -18.25 -45.38 -10.42
N VAL A 139 -18.97 -44.95 -11.49
CA VAL A 139 -18.96 -45.03 -12.99
C VAL A 139 -19.60 -43.72 -13.59
N ASN A 140 -19.56 -43.48 -14.92
CA ASN A 140 -20.09 -42.29 -15.64
C ASN A 140 -21.62 -42.18 -15.81
N TYR A 141 -22.11 -40.94 -16.02
CA TYR A 141 -22.96 -40.55 -17.18
C TYR A 141 -22.54 -39.15 -17.70
N GLN A 142 -23.02 -38.71 -18.87
CA GLN A 142 -22.39 -37.61 -19.65
C GLN A 142 -23.28 -36.38 -19.93
N VAL A 143 -22.60 -35.24 -20.16
CA VAL A 143 -23.09 -33.93 -20.65
C VAL A 143 -23.96 -33.14 -19.66
N THR A 144 -23.37 -32.06 -19.10
CA THR A 144 -23.98 -31.32 -17.96
C THR A 144 -23.63 -29.83 -17.99
N ILE A 145 -24.39 -29.03 -17.23
CA ILE A 145 -23.90 -27.78 -16.61
C ILE A 145 -22.68 -28.15 -15.75
N GLU A 146 -21.53 -27.48 -15.91
CA GLU A 146 -20.24 -27.89 -15.32
C GLU A 146 -20.35 -28.10 -13.79
N ALA A 147 -20.98 -27.15 -13.08
CA ALA A 147 -21.48 -27.33 -11.71
C ALA A 147 -22.52 -26.27 -11.32
N LYS A 148 -23.41 -26.61 -10.39
CA LYS A 148 -24.20 -25.68 -9.57
C LYS A 148 -24.29 -26.20 -8.14
N TYR A 149 -23.94 -25.38 -7.15
CA TYR A 149 -23.98 -25.68 -5.72
C TYR A 149 -24.17 -24.40 -4.90
N THR A 150 -24.34 -24.50 -3.58
CA THR A 150 -24.59 -23.34 -2.68
C THR A 150 -23.58 -23.36 -1.55
N VAL A 151 -22.90 -22.24 -1.27
CA VAL A 151 -21.86 -22.16 -0.23
C VAL A 151 -22.06 -20.90 0.60
N GLY A 152 -22.55 -21.05 1.83
CA GLY A 152 -22.99 -19.92 2.66
C GLY A 152 -24.13 -19.16 1.99
N GLU A 153 -24.06 -17.83 2.02
CA GLU A 153 -25.06 -16.93 1.43
C GLU A 153 -25.03 -16.84 -0.12
N TYR A 154 -24.47 -17.84 -0.82
CA TYR A 154 -24.17 -17.78 -2.26
C TYR A 154 -24.62 -18.99 -3.08
N ASP A 155 -25.48 -18.75 -4.07
CA ASP A 155 -25.71 -19.65 -5.20
C ASP A 155 -24.53 -19.54 -6.19
N ILE A 156 -23.87 -20.66 -6.52
CA ILE A 156 -22.73 -20.68 -7.44
C ILE A 156 -23.10 -21.40 -8.73
N LEU A 157 -22.76 -20.80 -9.87
CA LEU A 157 -22.91 -21.37 -11.21
C LEU A 157 -21.59 -21.24 -11.98
N ILE A 158 -21.16 -22.34 -12.61
CA ILE A 158 -19.92 -22.36 -13.40
C ILE A 158 -20.24 -22.52 -14.87
N LEU A 159 -19.83 -21.54 -15.66
CA LEU A 159 -20.13 -21.44 -17.08
C LEU A 159 -18.86 -21.62 -17.92
N SER A 160 -18.85 -22.63 -18.79
CA SER A 160 -17.75 -22.83 -19.73
C SER A 160 -17.83 -21.84 -20.89
N ALA A 161 -16.74 -21.07 -21.05
CA ALA A 161 -16.67 -19.88 -21.88
C ALA A 161 -16.55 -20.15 -23.41
N LYS A 162 -17.21 -21.18 -23.94
CA LYS A 162 -17.05 -21.61 -25.35
C LYS A 162 -17.53 -20.57 -26.38
N GLU A 163 -18.38 -19.62 -25.98
CA GLU A 163 -18.74 -18.42 -26.76
C GLU A 163 -18.87 -17.21 -25.83
N SER A 164 -18.50 -16.00 -26.29
CA SER A 164 -18.90 -14.73 -25.62
C SER A 164 -20.42 -14.61 -25.54
N GLY A 165 -21.11 -15.02 -26.61
CA GLY A 165 -22.56 -15.16 -26.65
C GLY A 165 -23.13 -16.11 -25.58
N GLY A 166 -22.37 -17.08 -25.06
CA GLY A 166 -22.87 -18.02 -24.05
C GLY A 166 -23.15 -17.36 -22.70
N LEU A 167 -22.16 -16.63 -22.17
CA LEU A 167 -22.33 -15.83 -20.95
C LEU A 167 -23.26 -14.64 -21.18
N GLU A 168 -23.14 -13.97 -22.34
CA GLU A 168 -23.97 -12.83 -22.72
C GLU A 168 -25.47 -13.21 -22.78
N ARG A 169 -25.81 -14.34 -23.41
CA ARG A 169 -27.18 -14.89 -23.40
C ARG A 169 -27.61 -15.26 -21.99
N TRP A 170 -26.84 -16.09 -21.26
CA TRP A 170 -27.22 -16.53 -19.91
C TRP A 170 -27.53 -15.36 -18.96
N LEU A 171 -26.74 -14.28 -18.99
CA LEU A 171 -26.98 -13.09 -18.18
C LEU A 171 -28.28 -12.37 -18.57
N ASN A 172 -28.52 -12.14 -19.86
CA ASN A 172 -29.75 -11.53 -20.35
C ASN A 172 -30.99 -12.41 -20.07
N ASP A 173 -30.89 -13.72 -20.30
CA ASP A 173 -31.95 -14.71 -20.07
C ASP A 173 -32.35 -14.80 -18.58
N ASN A 174 -31.40 -14.56 -17.67
CA ASN A 174 -31.65 -14.47 -16.23
C ASN A 174 -32.06 -13.06 -15.77
N GLY A 175 -32.21 -12.10 -16.69
CA GLY A 175 -32.69 -10.74 -16.43
C GLY A 175 -31.64 -9.76 -15.92
N TYR A 176 -30.35 -10.05 -16.08
CA TYR A 176 -29.26 -9.16 -15.69
C TYR A 176 -28.81 -8.26 -16.85
N LYS A 177 -28.66 -6.95 -16.61
CA LYS A 177 -28.19 -5.98 -17.60
C LYS A 177 -26.66 -5.93 -17.65
N ILE A 178 -26.12 -6.11 -18.86
CA ILE A 178 -24.68 -6.03 -19.13
C ILE A 178 -24.30 -4.59 -19.57
N PRO A 179 -23.23 -3.96 -19.01
CA PRO A 179 -22.76 -2.65 -19.44
C PRO A 179 -22.33 -2.59 -20.90
N THR A 180 -22.56 -1.44 -21.52
CA THR A 180 -22.15 -1.14 -22.89
C THR A 180 -20.63 -1.26 -23.02
N GLY A 181 -20.16 -2.27 -23.76
CA GLY A 181 -18.73 -2.56 -23.96
C GLY A 181 -18.18 -3.74 -23.15
N ALA A 182 -18.94 -4.39 -22.26
CA ALA A 182 -18.44 -5.56 -21.52
C ALA A 182 -17.97 -6.70 -22.43
N LYS A 183 -18.53 -6.84 -23.63
CA LYS A 183 -18.09 -7.80 -24.67
C LYS A 183 -16.61 -7.64 -25.05
N GLU A 184 -16.14 -6.39 -25.22
CA GLU A 184 -14.73 -6.06 -25.49
C GLU A 184 -13.82 -6.43 -24.31
N VAL A 185 -14.34 -6.33 -23.08
CA VAL A 185 -13.64 -6.70 -21.86
C VAL A 185 -13.58 -8.23 -21.68
N LEU A 186 -14.67 -8.94 -22.01
CA LEU A 186 -14.81 -10.40 -21.92
C LEU A 186 -14.00 -11.18 -22.97
N ASP A 187 -13.94 -10.67 -24.21
CA ASP A 187 -13.33 -11.34 -25.37
C ASP A 187 -11.90 -11.87 -25.13
N PRO A 188 -10.98 -11.13 -24.47
CA PRO A 188 -9.64 -11.62 -24.16
C PRO A 188 -9.60 -12.79 -23.16
N TYR A 189 -10.51 -12.86 -22.18
CA TYR A 189 -10.55 -14.00 -21.25
C TYR A 189 -11.00 -15.29 -21.95
N ILE A 190 -11.94 -15.15 -22.89
CA ILE A 190 -12.46 -16.24 -23.74
C ILE A 190 -11.38 -16.73 -24.70
N LYS A 191 -10.68 -15.82 -25.40
CA LYS A 191 -9.51 -16.15 -26.23
C LYS A 191 -8.38 -16.79 -25.42
N SER A 192 -8.32 -16.50 -24.12
CA SER A 192 -7.41 -17.14 -23.15
C SER A 192 -7.92 -18.47 -22.56
N ASN A 193 -9.08 -18.98 -23.02
CA ASN A 193 -9.73 -20.22 -22.56
C ASN A 193 -10.04 -20.29 -21.05
N LEU A 194 -10.17 -19.13 -20.40
CA LEU A 194 -10.57 -19.03 -18.99
C LEU A 194 -12.06 -19.40 -18.82
N LYS A 195 -12.50 -19.73 -17.60
CA LYS A 195 -13.91 -20.05 -17.28
C LYS A 195 -14.53 -18.90 -16.50
N PHE A 196 -15.86 -18.78 -16.52
CA PHE A 196 -16.57 -17.76 -15.76
C PHE A 196 -17.25 -18.39 -14.56
N PHE A 197 -16.75 -18.03 -13.38
CA PHE A 197 -17.34 -18.32 -12.10
C PHE A 197 -18.38 -17.24 -11.80
N VAL A 198 -19.65 -17.61 -11.76
CA VAL A 198 -20.76 -16.68 -11.47
C VAL A 198 -21.32 -17.00 -10.09
N VAL A 199 -21.31 -15.99 -9.22
CA VAL A 199 -21.89 -16.06 -7.88
C VAL A 199 -23.12 -15.16 -7.82
N LYS A 200 -24.20 -15.64 -7.21
CA LYS A 200 -25.41 -14.88 -6.92
C LYS A 200 -25.70 -14.99 -5.43
N VAL A 201 -26.18 -13.91 -4.81
CA VAL A 201 -26.59 -13.96 -3.39
C VAL A 201 -27.84 -14.83 -3.22
N ASN A 202 -27.81 -15.76 -2.27
CA ASN A 202 -28.95 -16.53 -1.84
C ASN A 202 -29.64 -15.82 -0.67
N LEU A 203 -30.82 -15.28 -0.93
CA LEU A 203 -31.59 -14.45 0.00
C LEU A 203 -32.30 -15.24 1.12
N GLY A 204 -32.31 -16.58 1.05
CA GLY A 204 -32.80 -17.44 2.12
C GLY A 204 -31.73 -17.70 3.19
N GLU A 205 -30.49 -17.90 2.74
CA GLU A 205 -29.32 -18.19 3.59
C GLU A 205 -28.59 -16.92 4.08
N LEU A 206 -28.94 -15.74 3.56
CA LEU A 206 -28.44 -14.46 4.05
C LEU A 206 -29.01 -14.19 5.46
N ASP A 207 -28.14 -14.12 6.47
CA ASP A 207 -28.54 -13.79 7.84
C ASP A 207 -29.28 -12.44 7.86
N LYS A 208 -30.44 -12.43 8.52
CA LYS A 208 -31.31 -11.25 8.66
C LYS A 208 -30.66 -10.13 9.49
N ASN A 209 -29.56 -10.45 10.18
CA ASN A 209 -28.73 -9.52 10.93
C ASN A 209 -27.43 -9.15 10.19
N ALA A 210 -27.17 -9.67 8.98
CA ALA A 210 -25.99 -9.34 8.19
C ALA A 210 -26.09 -7.91 7.66
N ASP A 211 -25.34 -7.01 8.28
CA ASP A 211 -25.37 -5.56 8.09
C ASP A 211 -24.76 -5.16 6.73
N LYS A 212 -25.48 -5.42 5.63
CA LYS A 212 -25.15 -5.15 4.20
C LYS A 212 -23.84 -5.75 3.65
N ASN A 213 -23.04 -6.38 4.49
CA ASN A 213 -21.68 -6.79 4.19
C ASN A 213 -21.59 -8.27 3.85
N LEU A 214 -21.59 -8.56 2.55
CA LEU A 214 -21.31 -9.88 1.98
C LEU A 214 -19.96 -10.43 2.47
N ARG A 215 -19.90 -11.68 2.96
CA ARG A 215 -18.65 -12.24 3.49
C ARG A 215 -17.68 -12.61 2.35
N PRO A 216 -16.37 -12.36 2.49
CA PRO A 216 -15.39 -12.66 1.45
C PRO A 216 -15.46 -14.09 0.91
N ILE A 217 -15.40 -14.21 -0.42
CA ILE A 217 -15.38 -15.51 -1.10
C ILE A 217 -13.94 -15.90 -1.38
N GLN A 218 -13.59 -17.13 -1.02
CA GLN A 218 -12.31 -17.74 -1.30
C GLN A 218 -12.47 -18.86 -2.34
N ILE A 219 -11.66 -18.81 -3.39
CA ILE A 219 -11.54 -19.85 -4.41
C ILE A 219 -10.12 -20.44 -4.40
N SER A 220 -10.01 -21.75 -4.56
CA SER A 220 -8.76 -22.50 -4.69
C SER A 220 -8.63 -23.05 -6.11
N TYR A 221 -7.44 -23.04 -6.69
CA TYR A 221 -7.18 -23.71 -7.96
C TYR A 221 -5.70 -24.03 -8.17
N LYS A 222 -5.44 -25.08 -8.95
CA LYS A 222 -4.10 -25.37 -9.47
C LYS A 222 -3.96 -24.86 -10.91
N SER A 223 -3.04 -23.93 -11.15
CA SER A 223 -2.72 -23.47 -12.51
C SER A 223 -1.36 -22.76 -12.60
N PRO A 224 -0.58 -22.95 -13.67
CA PRO A 224 0.58 -22.12 -13.95
C PRO A 224 0.21 -20.64 -14.17
N LYS A 225 -1.04 -20.33 -14.58
CA LYS A 225 -1.53 -18.95 -14.68
C LYS A 225 -1.69 -18.32 -13.29
N PHE A 226 -0.91 -17.29 -13.00
CA PHE A 226 -1.02 -16.48 -11.79
C PHE A 226 -1.34 -15.03 -12.18
N MET A 227 -2.58 -14.59 -11.94
CA MET A 227 -3.09 -13.30 -12.38
C MET A 227 -4.29 -12.82 -11.55
N LEU A 228 -4.56 -11.51 -11.55
CA LEU A 228 -5.80 -10.92 -11.05
C LEU A 228 -6.60 -10.27 -12.20
N PRO A 229 -7.82 -10.75 -12.52
CA PRO A 229 -8.62 -10.28 -13.65
C PRO A 229 -9.33 -8.93 -13.39
N ILE A 230 -8.54 -7.87 -13.18
CA ILE A 230 -9.03 -6.53 -12.82
C ILE A 230 -9.85 -5.82 -13.91
N ARG A 231 -9.72 -6.17 -15.20
CA ARG A 231 -10.34 -5.37 -16.28
C ARG A 231 -11.87 -5.43 -16.26
N LEU A 232 -12.45 -6.50 -15.69
CA LEU A 232 -13.90 -6.61 -15.50
C LEU A 232 -14.43 -5.62 -14.46
N GLY A 233 -13.67 -5.33 -13.38
CA GLY A 233 -14.05 -4.30 -12.41
C GLY A 233 -14.09 -2.91 -13.03
N MET A 234 -13.26 -2.69 -14.05
CA MET A 234 -13.23 -1.43 -14.81
C MET A 234 -14.46 -1.24 -15.72
N ALA A 235 -15.24 -2.28 -16.02
CA ALA A 235 -16.44 -2.15 -16.85
C ALA A 235 -17.57 -1.38 -16.13
N ASN A 236 -17.58 -1.40 -14.79
CA ASN A 236 -18.51 -0.64 -13.94
C ASN A 236 -17.90 0.68 -13.39
N ALA A 237 -16.68 1.03 -13.81
CA ALA A 237 -15.95 2.15 -13.23
C ALA A 237 -16.45 3.52 -13.71
N SER A 238 -16.68 4.44 -12.78
CA SER A 238 -16.86 5.88 -13.07
C SER A 238 -15.55 6.68 -13.07
N GLY A 239 -14.41 6.05 -12.76
CA GLY A 239 -13.10 6.67 -12.60
C GLY A 239 -12.05 5.66 -12.12
N PRO A 240 -10.86 6.11 -11.67
CA PRO A 240 -9.83 5.23 -11.11
C PRO A 240 -10.29 4.45 -9.87
N GLN A 241 -9.64 3.31 -9.65
CA GLN A 241 -10.11 2.23 -8.79
C GLN A 241 -8.99 1.73 -7.85
N ASP A 242 -9.15 1.93 -6.54
CA ASP A 242 -8.15 1.53 -5.52
C ASP A 242 -8.29 0.05 -5.10
N MET A 243 -7.17 -0.69 -5.13
CA MET A 243 -7.04 -2.10 -4.69
C MET A 243 -5.91 -2.30 -3.69
N ILE A 244 -6.15 -3.09 -2.65
CA ILE A 244 -5.08 -3.67 -1.82
C ILE A 244 -4.96 -5.18 -2.10
N VAL A 245 -3.73 -5.66 -2.34
CA VAL A 245 -3.41 -7.08 -2.56
C VAL A 245 -2.46 -7.58 -1.49
N TYR A 246 -2.88 -8.59 -0.74
CA TYR A 246 -2.13 -9.27 0.30
C TYR A 246 -1.58 -10.60 -0.24
N GLY A 247 -0.35 -10.58 -0.76
CA GLY A 247 0.32 -11.77 -1.29
C GLY A 247 1.00 -12.58 -0.19
N LEU A 248 0.71 -13.88 -0.10
CA LEU A 248 1.36 -14.87 0.75
C LEU A 248 2.04 -15.95 -0.11
N SER A 249 3.31 -16.25 0.15
CA SER A 249 4.12 -17.23 -0.59
C SER A 249 5.11 -17.95 0.34
N ASN A 250 5.54 -19.17 0.02
CA ASN A 250 6.69 -19.80 0.70
C ASN A 250 8.06 -19.40 0.09
N VAL A 251 8.07 -18.91 -1.16
CA VAL A 251 9.27 -18.54 -1.93
C VAL A 251 9.79 -17.14 -1.60
N GLY A 252 8.93 -16.13 -1.48
CA GLY A 252 9.36 -14.74 -1.24
C GLY A 252 8.31 -13.70 -1.67
N ARG A 253 8.73 -12.51 -2.10
CA ARG A 253 7.79 -11.47 -2.57
C ARG A 253 6.99 -11.98 -3.78
N ILE A 254 5.66 -11.83 -3.70
CA ILE A 254 4.81 -11.80 -4.90
C ILE A 254 4.93 -10.41 -5.53
N GLU A 255 5.20 -10.33 -6.83
CA GLU A 255 5.44 -9.09 -7.59
C GLU A 255 4.67 -9.11 -8.92
N VAL A 256 4.33 -7.93 -9.46
CA VAL A 256 3.63 -7.77 -10.75
C VAL A 256 4.64 -7.79 -11.89
N THR A 257 4.35 -8.50 -12.99
CA THR A 257 5.29 -8.70 -14.10
C THR A 257 5.03 -7.82 -15.32
N ASN A 258 3.77 -7.41 -15.57
CA ASN A 258 3.40 -6.53 -16.68
C ASN A 258 3.20 -5.04 -16.29
N TYR A 259 3.38 -4.71 -15.00
CA TYR A 259 3.38 -3.34 -14.48
C TYR A 259 4.56 -3.17 -13.52
N ARG A 260 5.14 -1.96 -13.44
CA ARG A 260 6.27 -1.72 -12.52
C ARG A 260 5.79 -1.86 -11.07
N THR A 261 6.46 -2.70 -10.28
CA THR A 261 6.34 -2.66 -8.83
C THR A 261 7.28 -1.58 -8.29
N VAL A 262 6.78 -0.62 -7.52
CA VAL A 262 7.53 0.56 -7.03
C VAL A 262 7.44 0.64 -5.51
N GLU A 263 8.57 0.70 -4.81
CA GLU A 263 8.59 0.88 -3.35
C GLU A 263 8.15 2.30 -2.95
N MET A 264 7.20 2.39 -2.01
CA MET A 264 6.76 3.69 -1.49
C MET A 264 7.89 4.42 -0.76
N THR A 265 7.87 5.75 -0.80
CA THR A 265 8.91 6.54 -0.12
C THR A 265 8.80 6.36 1.39
N THR A 266 9.83 5.76 2.02
CA THR A 266 9.81 5.32 3.42
C THR A 266 10.94 5.92 4.27
N SER A 267 10.83 5.79 5.60
CA SER A 267 11.77 6.22 6.64
C SER A 267 12.15 7.71 6.57
N LYS A 268 11.19 8.55 6.18
CA LYS A 268 11.32 10.01 6.18
C LYS A 268 10.85 10.62 7.50
N ASN A 269 11.56 11.63 7.99
CA ASN A 269 11.14 12.44 9.14
C ASN A 269 10.08 13.46 8.70
N ILE A 270 8.96 13.54 9.43
CA ILE A 270 7.84 14.43 9.13
C ILE A 270 7.36 15.16 10.40
N PRO A 271 6.61 16.26 10.28
CA PRO A 271 6.23 17.08 11.43
C PRO A 271 5.33 16.34 12.43
N LEU A 272 5.53 16.57 13.72
CA LEU A 272 4.81 15.90 14.81
C LEU A 272 3.28 16.06 14.71
N PHE A 273 2.78 17.18 14.17
CA PHE A 273 1.34 17.42 13.99
C PHE A 273 0.67 16.46 13.01
N VAL A 274 1.44 15.82 12.10
CA VAL A 274 0.91 14.84 11.15
C VAL A 274 0.33 13.61 11.87
N GLN A 275 0.66 13.37 13.14
CA GLN A 275 0.00 12.33 13.94
C GLN A 275 -1.53 12.46 13.95
N LYS A 276 -2.08 13.68 13.92
CA LYS A 276 -3.53 13.92 13.87
C LYS A 276 -4.10 14.00 12.43
N LYS A 277 -3.25 13.90 11.40
CA LYS A 277 -3.60 14.02 9.97
C LYS A 277 -3.02 12.88 9.12
N PHE A 278 -2.70 11.73 9.71
CA PHE A 278 -1.90 10.70 9.03
C PHE A 278 -2.59 10.09 7.79
N GLY A 279 -3.90 9.84 7.85
CA GLY A 279 -4.68 9.38 6.69
C GLY A 279 -4.62 10.36 5.50
N PRO A 280 -5.01 11.64 5.67
CA PRO A 280 -4.84 12.66 4.64
C PRO A 280 -3.40 12.80 4.14
N PHE A 281 -2.41 12.83 5.04
CA PHE A 281 -0.99 12.86 4.68
C PHE A 281 -0.60 11.69 3.76
N TYR A 282 -1.03 10.47 4.09
CA TYR A 282 -0.70 9.30 3.28
C TYR A 282 -1.44 9.31 1.94
N LYS A 283 -2.72 9.72 1.90
CA LYS A 283 -3.48 9.88 0.66
C LYS A 283 -2.77 10.83 -0.31
N ASP A 284 -2.35 12.00 0.17
CA ASP A 284 -1.71 13.00 -0.70
C ASP A 284 -0.28 12.60 -1.10
N LEU A 285 0.45 11.91 -0.23
CA LEU A 285 1.75 11.31 -0.55
C LEU A 285 1.61 10.22 -1.63
N TYR A 286 0.63 9.33 -1.49
CA TYR A 286 0.32 8.28 -2.46
C TYR A 286 -0.10 8.89 -3.80
N ASN A 287 -1.06 9.83 -3.82
CA ASN A 287 -1.50 10.50 -5.03
C ASN A 287 -0.34 11.18 -5.77
N LYS A 288 0.52 11.91 -5.05
CA LYS A 288 1.70 12.56 -5.64
C LYS A 288 2.74 11.58 -6.17
N ALA A 289 2.86 10.40 -5.55
CA ALA A 289 3.68 9.31 -6.08
C ALA A 289 3.06 8.69 -7.34
N TRP A 290 1.76 8.38 -7.34
CA TRP A 290 1.04 7.80 -8.47
C TRP A 290 1.06 8.69 -9.72
N GLU A 291 0.85 10.00 -9.57
CA GLU A 291 1.04 11.00 -10.62
C GLU A 291 2.48 10.98 -11.17
N ARG A 292 3.50 11.01 -10.29
CA ARG A 292 4.92 11.03 -10.66
C ARG A 292 5.37 9.75 -11.38
N GLU A 293 4.87 8.60 -10.95
CA GLU A 293 5.26 7.29 -11.51
C GLU A 293 4.52 6.92 -12.80
N GLY A 294 3.63 7.79 -13.32
CA GLY A 294 2.94 7.60 -14.60
C GLY A 294 1.64 6.80 -14.53
N LYS A 295 1.04 6.66 -13.33
CA LYS A 295 -0.27 6.04 -13.08
C LYS A 295 -0.43 4.56 -13.45
N ASN A 296 0.64 3.87 -13.87
CA ASN A 296 0.61 2.48 -14.35
C ASN A 296 1.54 1.57 -13.53
N VAL A 297 1.48 1.70 -12.20
CA VAL A 297 2.39 1.02 -11.27
C VAL A 297 1.63 0.35 -10.12
N ALA A 298 2.22 -0.71 -9.56
CA ALA A 298 1.81 -1.29 -8.29
C ALA A 298 2.74 -0.80 -7.17
N PHE A 299 2.21 -0.14 -6.15
CA PHE A 299 3.02 0.34 -5.04
C PHE A 299 3.24 -0.75 -4.00
N LEU A 300 4.50 -1.02 -3.68
CA LEU A 300 4.87 -1.89 -2.58
C LEU A 300 4.83 -1.11 -1.25
N GLU A 301 3.93 -1.52 -0.36
CA GLU A 301 3.73 -0.92 0.96
C GLU A 301 4.31 -1.77 2.11
N TYR A 302 4.40 -3.09 1.94
CA TYR A 302 4.98 -4.02 2.92
C TYR A 302 5.55 -5.27 2.25
N ALA A 303 6.69 -5.77 2.74
CA ALA A 303 7.25 -7.07 2.38
C ALA A 303 8.02 -7.64 3.58
N TRP A 304 7.56 -8.73 4.21
CA TRP A 304 8.29 -9.40 5.28
C TRP A 304 7.81 -10.85 5.49
N ASN A 305 8.69 -11.73 5.95
CA ASN A 305 8.29 -13.01 6.53
C ASN A 305 7.36 -12.85 7.75
N VAL A 306 6.36 -13.75 7.86
CA VAL A 306 5.45 -13.88 9.01
C VAL A 306 5.45 -15.33 9.55
N GLY A 307 4.85 -15.52 10.72
CA GLY A 307 4.77 -16.79 11.46
C GLY A 307 4.50 -16.53 12.94
N SER A 308 3.74 -17.39 13.61
CA SER A 308 3.20 -17.14 14.96
C SER A 308 4.23 -17.19 16.09
N THR A 309 5.34 -17.91 15.89
CA THR A 309 5.96 -18.64 17.00
C THR A 309 6.87 -17.82 17.92
N ILE A 310 7.28 -16.60 17.55
CA ILE A 310 8.21 -15.79 18.38
C ILE A 310 7.94 -14.27 18.28
N PRO A 311 7.22 -13.67 19.25
CA PRO A 311 7.01 -12.21 19.34
C PRO A 311 8.30 -11.37 19.40
N SER A 312 9.41 -11.94 19.88
CA SER A 312 10.72 -11.29 19.93
C SER A 312 11.58 -11.47 18.65
N SER A 313 11.10 -12.22 17.65
CA SER A 313 11.76 -12.37 16.34
C SER A 313 11.03 -11.67 15.21
N GLN A 314 9.73 -11.44 15.34
CA GLN A 314 8.98 -10.53 14.46
C GLN A 314 9.40 -9.09 14.77
N LYS A 315 10.39 -8.59 14.03
CA LYS A 315 10.94 -7.23 14.13
C LYS A 315 10.00 -6.16 13.56
N CYS A 316 8.72 -6.17 13.98
CA CYS A 316 7.91 -4.97 13.88
C CYS A 316 8.43 -3.93 14.89
N ASP A 317 9.38 -3.09 14.47
CA ASP A 317 9.92 -2.00 15.29
C ASP A 317 9.41 -0.64 14.76
N PRO A 318 8.34 -0.07 15.35
CA PRO A 318 7.42 -0.65 16.35
C PRO A 318 6.24 -1.43 15.73
N CYS A 319 5.67 -2.37 16.50
CA CYS A 319 4.40 -3.02 16.21
C CYS A 319 3.25 -2.05 16.52
N VAL A 320 2.40 -1.77 15.54
CA VAL A 320 1.15 -0.97 15.74
C VAL A 320 -0.07 -1.86 16.02
N SER A 321 0.08 -3.16 15.81
CA SER A 321 -0.93 -4.21 15.87
C SER A 321 -0.24 -5.56 16.13
N PRO A 322 -0.95 -6.57 16.65
CA PRO A 322 -0.45 -7.95 16.68
C PRO A 322 -0.17 -8.49 15.28
N PRO A 323 0.80 -9.41 15.12
CA PRO A 323 0.99 -10.14 13.88
C PRO A 323 -0.15 -11.15 13.63
N PRO A 324 -0.43 -11.51 12.35
CA PRO A 324 -1.33 -12.61 12.03
C PRO A 324 -0.90 -13.91 12.70
N ILE A 325 -1.86 -14.62 13.31
CA ILE A 325 -1.63 -15.91 13.95
C ILE A 325 -1.78 -17.07 12.95
N ASP A 326 -1.52 -18.30 13.40
CA ASP A 326 -1.59 -19.50 12.55
C ASP A 326 -2.98 -19.71 11.94
N GLU A 327 -4.03 -19.39 12.69
CA GLU A 327 -5.43 -19.48 12.23
C GLU A 327 -5.73 -18.44 11.14
N ASP A 328 -5.25 -17.20 11.27
CA ASP A 328 -5.40 -16.16 10.24
C ASP A 328 -4.74 -16.59 8.93
N LEU A 329 -3.53 -17.13 9.01
CA LEU A 329 -2.77 -17.56 7.84
C LEU A 329 -3.42 -18.80 7.19
N LYS A 330 -3.94 -19.75 7.97
CA LYS A 330 -4.71 -20.91 7.45
C LYS A 330 -6.06 -20.49 6.85
N ALA A 331 -6.73 -19.49 7.42
CA ALA A 331 -7.92 -18.86 6.83
C ALA A 331 -7.60 -18.12 5.51
N ALA A 332 -6.44 -17.47 5.42
CA ALA A 332 -5.94 -16.81 4.21
C ALA A 332 -5.56 -17.78 3.07
N GLY A 333 -5.51 -19.09 3.33
CA GLY A 333 -5.13 -20.10 2.35
C GLY A 333 -3.67 -20.53 2.41
N VAL A 334 -2.95 -20.33 3.53
CA VAL A 334 -1.64 -20.96 3.76
C VAL A 334 -1.85 -22.44 4.07
N ASN A 335 -1.83 -23.28 3.02
CA ASN A 335 -2.10 -24.72 3.10
C ASN A 335 -0.86 -25.61 2.89
N TRP A 336 0.30 -25.03 2.58
CA TRP A 336 1.57 -25.74 2.30
C TRP A 336 2.36 -26.19 3.55
N LEU A 337 1.70 -26.23 4.71
CA LEU A 337 2.30 -26.62 5.98
C LEU A 337 2.19 -28.13 6.14
N SER A 338 3.31 -28.83 6.32
CA SER A 338 3.38 -30.30 6.32
C SER A 338 2.56 -31.00 7.42
N ASN A 339 2.02 -30.25 8.37
CA ASN A 339 1.08 -30.70 9.40
C ASN A 339 0.06 -29.57 9.64
N PRO A 340 -1.26 -29.78 9.45
CA PRO A 340 -2.29 -28.77 9.72
C PRO A 340 -2.28 -28.21 11.15
N ASN A 341 -1.81 -29.00 12.11
CA ASN A 341 -1.72 -28.65 13.53
C ASN A 341 -0.36 -28.05 13.93
N ALA A 342 0.59 -27.92 12.99
CA ALA A 342 1.84 -27.21 13.26
C ALA A 342 1.63 -25.69 13.28
N SER A 343 2.46 -25.01 14.07
CA SER A 343 2.63 -23.55 14.03
C SER A 343 3.51 -23.12 12.86
N ILE A 344 3.20 -21.97 12.29
CA ILE A 344 3.95 -21.37 11.18
C ILE A 344 5.19 -20.70 11.76
N THR A 345 6.35 -21.24 11.43
CA THR A 345 7.64 -20.67 11.84
C THR A 345 8.02 -19.49 10.93
N PRO A 346 8.61 -18.41 11.48
CA PRO A 346 9.03 -17.25 10.70
C PRO A 346 9.97 -17.65 9.54
N GLY A 347 9.52 -17.43 8.31
CA GLY A 347 10.25 -17.80 7.09
C GLY A 347 9.52 -18.80 6.18
N GLN A 348 8.50 -19.49 6.69
CA GLN A 348 7.62 -20.39 5.91
C GLN A 348 6.52 -19.66 5.13
N VAL A 349 6.23 -18.41 5.49
CA VAL A 349 5.31 -17.51 4.78
C VAL A 349 5.97 -16.15 4.65
N PHE A 350 6.10 -15.67 3.43
CA PHE A 350 6.46 -14.31 3.09
C PHE A 350 5.19 -13.52 2.73
N PHE A 351 4.99 -12.36 3.35
CA PHE A 351 3.83 -11.50 3.17
C PHE A 351 4.21 -10.20 2.44
N THR A 352 3.65 -10.00 1.24
CA THR A 352 3.67 -8.75 0.47
C THR A 352 2.33 -8.01 0.58
N ARG A 353 2.35 -6.69 0.72
CA ARG A 353 1.20 -5.78 0.47
C ARG A 353 1.49 -4.90 -0.74
N LEU A 354 0.67 -5.04 -1.78
CA LEU A 354 0.65 -4.12 -2.91
C LEU A 354 -0.61 -3.23 -2.85
N HIS A 355 -0.47 -1.99 -3.28
CA HIS A 355 -1.56 -1.03 -3.46
C HIS A 355 -1.56 -0.55 -4.91
N ILE A 356 -2.68 -0.72 -5.62
CA ILE A 356 -2.82 -0.42 -7.04
C ILE A 356 -4.05 0.45 -7.25
N THR A 357 -3.86 1.70 -7.67
CA THR A 357 -4.93 2.53 -8.25
C THR A 357 -4.91 2.36 -9.76
N TYR A 358 -5.95 1.73 -10.32
CA TYR A 358 -6.02 1.37 -11.73
C TYR A 358 -7.21 2.01 -12.47
N ASP A 359 -7.10 2.10 -13.80
CA ASP A 359 -8.17 2.56 -14.70
C ASP A 359 -7.98 2.01 -16.12
N ARG A 360 -9.03 2.07 -16.95
CA ARG A 360 -9.06 1.46 -18.29
C ARG A 360 -8.02 2.03 -19.26
N LYS A 361 -7.49 3.23 -19.02
CA LYS A 361 -6.46 3.86 -19.85
C LYS A 361 -5.05 3.39 -19.45
N ASN A 362 -4.79 3.33 -18.14
CA ASN A 362 -3.45 3.05 -17.60
C ASN A 362 -3.19 1.56 -17.37
N PHE A 363 -4.25 0.75 -17.17
CA PHE A 363 -4.19 -0.70 -16.97
C PHE A 363 -4.99 -1.46 -18.06
N PRO A 364 -4.54 -1.46 -19.34
CA PRO A 364 -5.24 -2.18 -20.41
C PRO A 364 -5.22 -3.71 -20.28
N GLN A 365 -4.36 -4.26 -19.41
CA GLN A 365 -4.21 -5.69 -19.14
C GLN A 365 -4.57 -6.03 -17.69
N ASP A 366 -4.89 -7.30 -17.45
CA ASP A 366 -5.03 -7.84 -16.10
C ASP A 366 -3.65 -7.93 -15.42
N LEU A 367 -3.58 -7.91 -14.08
CA LEU A 367 -2.30 -7.98 -13.38
C LEU A 367 -1.73 -9.39 -13.52
N MET A 368 -0.59 -9.53 -14.22
CA MET A 368 0.18 -10.77 -14.27
C MET A 368 1.15 -10.81 -13.08
N LEU A 369 1.25 -11.95 -12.42
CA LEU A 369 1.93 -12.07 -11.13
C LEU A 369 2.97 -13.20 -11.13
N GLN A 370 4.00 -13.06 -10.31
CA GLN A 370 4.99 -14.10 -10.07
C GLN A 370 5.35 -14.20 -8.58
N GLU A 371 5.74 -15.39 -8.14
CA GLU A 371 6.52 -15.56 -6.91
C GLU A 371 8.00 -15.30 -7.23
N THR A 372 8.68 -14.54 -6.38
CA THR A 372 10.12 -14.26 -6.52
C THR A 372 10.90 -14.81 -5.32
N PRO A 373 12.19 -15.16 -5.47
CA PRO A 373 13.07 -15.48 -4.33
C PRO A 373 13.47 -14.24 -3.50
N ASN A 374 12.94 -13.05 -3.82
CA ASN A 374 13.26 -11.81 -3.12
C ASN A 374 12.66 -11.84 -1.70
N LYS A 375 13.49 -12.10 -0.69
CA LYS A 375 13.11 -12.03 0.74
C LYS A 375 13.56 -10.71 1.40
N THR A 376 13.81 -9.65 0.62
CA THR A 376 14.20 -8.33 1.16
C THR A 376 13.05 -7.69 1.94
N ASN A 377 13.29 -7.46 3.23
CA ASN A 377 12.29 -6.84 4.11
C ASN A 377 12.08 -5.36 3.73
N TYR A 378 10.83 -4.94 3.59
CA TYR A 378 10.43 -3.57 3.29
C TYR A 378 9.15 -3.20 4.08
N GLN A 379 9.02 -1.93 4.45
CA GLN A 379 7.80 -1.38 5.05
C GLN A 379 7.69 0.13 4.77
N ALA A 380 6.53 0.59 4.33
CA ALA A 380 6.18 2.00 4.27
C ALA A 380 6.00 2.55 5.70
N ARG A 381 6.97 3.34 6.18
CA ARG A 381 6.92 3.96 7.51
C ARG A 381 7.40 5.40 7.48
N TYR A 382 6.80 6.24 8.31
CA TYR A 382 7.13 7.66 8.46
C TYR A 382 7.46 7.96 9.90
N ILE A 383 8.39 8.88 10.14
CA ILE A 383 8.99 9.09 11.46
C ILE A 383 8.56 10.45 12.01
N ILE A 384 7.89 10.44 13.16
CA ILE A 384 7.70 11.61 14.02
C ILE A 384 8.59 11.49 15.24
N THR A 385 9.26 12.58 15.58
CA THR A 385 10.13 12.65 16.76
C THR A 385 9.51 13.58 17.78
N ARG A 386 9.07 13.03 18.92
CA ARG A 386 8.59 13.83 20.06
C ARG A 386 9.80 14.52 20.69
N PRO A 387 9.80 15.87 20.78
CA PRO A 387 10.86 16.60 21.46
C PRO A 387 11.03 16.15 22.91
N ALA A 388 12.19 16.45 23.47
CA ALA A 388 12.42 16.29 24.90
C ALA A 388 11.49 17.21 25.72
N TRP A 389 11.35 16.90 27.00
CA TRP A 389 10.53 17.64 27.96
C TRP A 389 11.32 17.94 29.25
N GLY A 390 10.89 18.97 29.99
CA GLY A 390 11.59 19.48 31.17
C GLY A 390 12.42 20.73 30.88
N ASP A 391 13.42 21.00 31.72
CA ASP A 391 14.27 22.19 31.60
C ASP A 391 15.33 22.07 30.48
N PHE A 392 15.68 23.20 29.88
CA PHE A 392 16.66 23.34 28.79
C PHE A 392 17.75 24.39 29.06
N LYS A 393 17.82 24.96 30.27
CA LYS A 393 18.78 26.02 30.61
C LYS A 393 20.25 25.63 30.49
N CYS A 394 20.59 24.34 30.55
CA CYS A 394 21.98 23.90 30.37
C CYS A 394 22.48 24.14 28.93
N PRO A 395 23.80 24.30 28.69
CA PRO A 395 24.35 24.52 27.35
C PRO A 395 23.94 23.46 26.31
N GLN A 396 23.85 22.20 26.73
CA GLN A 396 23.41 21.08 25.89
C GLN A 396 21.91 21.19 25.52
N GLY A 397 21.08 21.77 26.39
CA GLY A 397 19.67 22.08 26.13
C GLY A 397 19.51 23.20 25.12
N GLN A 398 20.27 24.29 25.27
CA GLN A 398 20.29 25.40 24.31
C GLN A 398 20.75 24.94 22.91
N ALA A 399 21.83 24.15 22.84
CA ALA A 399 22.30 23.56 21.59
C ALA A 399 21.29 22.57 20.97
N TYR A 400 20.53 21.84 21.80
CA TYR A 400 19.45 20.97 21.35
C TYR A 400 18.27 21.77 20.76
N LEU A 401 17.84 22.86 21.40
CA LEU A 401 16.73 23.69 20.92
C LEU A 401 17.03 24.31 19.53
N LEU A 402 18.26 24.76 19.30
CA LEU A 402 18.69 25.26 17.98
C LEU A 402 18.66 24.15 16.91
N LYS A 403 19.11 22.93 17.25
CA LYS A 403 19.02 21.76 16.34
C LYS A 403 17.58 21.34 16.07
N LEU A 404 16.72 21.35 17.08
CA LEU A 404 15.28 21.08 16.97
C LEU A 404 14.59 22.09 16.04
N LYS A 405 14.92 23.38 16.16
CA LYS A 405 14.41 24.44 15.28
C LYS A 405 14.77 24.22 13.82
N THR A 406 16.01 23.81 13.53
CA THR A 406 16.42 23.46 12.16
C THR A 406 15.72 22.19 11.69
N ARG A 407 15.76 21.09 12.45
CA ARG A 407 15.10 19.82 12.08
C ARG A 407 13.62 20.03 11.75
N ARG A 408 12.90 20.88 12.50
CA ARG A 408 11.49 21.17 12.26
C ARG A 408 11.21 21.97 10.98
N ARG A 409 12.20 22.68 10.41
CA ARG A 409 12.12 23.23 9.05
C ARG A 409 12.31 22.12 8.02
N ASP A 410 13.26 21.21 8.24
CA ASP A 410 13.57 20.09 7.35
C ASP A 410 12.40 19.08 7.29
N GLU A 411 11.74 18.83 8.43
CA GLU A 411 10.48 18.08 8.55
C GLU A 411 9.37 18.73 7.70
N LEU A 412 9.23 20.06 7.71
CA LEU A 412 8.26 20.78 6.86
C LEU A 412 8.63 20.68 5.37
N GLN A 413 9.89 20.91 5.00
CA GLN A 413 10.34 20.75 3.61
C GLN A 413 10.08 19.32 3.11
N THR A 414 10.32 18.32 3.95
CA THR A 414 10.02 16.92 3.66
C THR A 414 8.51 16.68 3.47
N LEU A 415 7.66 17.29 4.30
CA LEU A 415 6.20 17.25 4.14
C LEU A 415 5.75 17.82 2.78
N ALA A 416 6.24 19.01 2.40
CA ALA A 416 5.94 19.62 1.09
C ALA A 416 6.45 18.78 -0.09
N GLN A 417 7.66 18.22 0.02
CA GLN A 417 8.24 17.33 -0.99
C GLN A 417 7.37 16.08 -1.18
N LEU A 418 6.94 15.44 -0.08
CA LEU A 418 6.15 14.21 -0.11
C LEU A 418 4.69 14.42 -0.55
N THR A 419 4.02 15.47 -0.07
CA THR A 419 2.55 15.64 -0.24
C THR A 419 2.15 16.80 -1.16
N GLY A 420 2.97 17.85 -1.24
CA GLY A 420 2.60 19.11 -1.88
C GLY A 420 1.85 20.11 -0.99
N TRP A 421 1.61 19.82 0.30
CA TRP A 421 0.97 20.75 1.23
C TRP A 421 1.73 22.08 1.37
N ASP A 422 1.03 23.21 1.50
CA ASP A 422 1.67 24.50 1.75
C ASP A 422 2.15 24.61 3.21
N VAL A 423 3.46 24.55 3.39
CA VAL A 423 4.14 24.68 4.68
C VAL A 423 4.01 26.08 5.31
N LYS A 424 3.53 27.09 4.59
CA LYS A 424 3.25 28.43 5.14
C LYS A 424 2.13 28.41 6.18
N GLU A 425 1.16 27.49 6.08
CA GLU A 425 0.16 27.23 7.12
C GLU A 425 0.81 26.86 8.46
N TYR A 426 1.96 26.18 8.40
CA TYR A 426 2.67 25.60 9.54
C TYR A 426 3.93 26.39 9.92
N LYS A 427 4.05 27.66 9.47
CA LYS A 427 5.23 28.54 9.63
C LYS A 427 5.75 28.71 11.08
N ASP A 428 4.89 28.46 12.06
CA ASP A 428 5.20 28.60 13.49
C ASP A 428 5.57 27.27 14.18
N TYR A 429 5.41 26.12 13.49
CA TYR A 429 5.86 24.81 13.97
C TYR A 429 7.37 24.77 14.31
N PRO A 430 8.29 25.36 13.53
CA PRO A 430 9.70 25.43 13.91
C PRO A 430 9.97 26.32 15.14
N LYS A 431 9.03 27.19 15.53
CA LYS A 431 9.19 28.20 16.59
C LYS A 431 8.58 27.81 17.94
N GLU A 432 7.79 26.72 18.01
CA GLU A 432 7.08 26.28 19.23
C GLU A 432 7.97 26.21 20.49
N TYR A 433 9.27 25.94 20.31
CA TYR A 433 10.28 25.81 21.36
C TYR A 433 11.18 27.04 21.54
N ASP A 434 11.00 28.11 20.76
CA ASP A 434 11.81 29.35 20.85
C ASP A 434 11.74 30.00 22.24
N LYS A 435 10.60 29.87 22.91
CA LYS A 435 10.36 30.33 24.30
C LYS A 435 11.26 29.69 25.36
N TYR A 436 12.05 28.67 25.02
CA TYR A 436 13.03 28.04 25.90
C TYR A 436 14.48 28.42 25.57
N LEU A 437 14.71 29.23 24.53
CA LEU A 437 16.02 29.79 24.22
C LEU A 437 16.32 30.95 25.19
N LEU A 438 17.48 30.91 25.82
CA LEU A 438 18.00 31.97 26.71
C LEU A 438 18.64 33.13 25.92
N LEU A 439 18.98 32.89 24.65
CA LEU A 439 19.52 33.87 23.73
C LEU A 439 18.52 34.08 22.58
N ASP A 440 17.99 35.30 22.48
CA ASP A 440 17.27 35.77 21.29
C ASP A 440 18.29 35.95 20.16
N PRO A 441 18.26 35.14 19.08
CA PRO A 441 19.28 35.22 18.02
C PRO A 441 19.30 36.55 17.26
N GLY A 442 18.26 37.39 17.41
CA GLY A 442 18.20 38.74 16.87
C GLY A 442 18.72 39.84 17.80
N LYS A 443 19.18 39.52 19.03
CA LYS A 443 19.62 40.51 20.03
C LYS A 443 21.04 40.33 20.54
N THR A 444 21.91 39.65 19.79
CA THR A 444 23.35 39.76 20.01
C THR A 444 23.80 41.18 19.66
N LYS A 445 23.80 42.09 20.65
CA LYS A 445 24.47 43.39 20.50
C LYS A 445 25.89 43.14 20.00
N GLN A 446 26.32 43.84 18.96
CA GLN A 446 27.73 43.90 18.60
C GLN A 446 28.48 44.51 19.79
N SER A 447 29.24 43.68 20.52
CA SER A 447 30.31 44.15 21.37
C SER A 447 31.45 44.57 20.46
N SER A 448 31.37 45.81 19.95
CA SER A 448 32.40 46.43 19.13
C SER A 448 33.69 46.50 19.95
N PHE A 449 34.65 45.64 19.63
CA PHE A 449 36.04 45.81 20.04
C PHE A 449 36.56 47.06 19.34
N PHE A 450 36.55 48.19 20.05
CA PHE A 450 37.21 49.41 19.62
C PHE A 450 38.72 49.17 19.67
N PHE A 451 39.34 49.00 18.51
CA PHE A 451 40.61 49.68 18.25
C PHE A 451 40.26 51.06 17.70
N ALA A 452 40.82 52.09 18.31
CA ALA A 452 40.72 53.45 17.81
C ALA A 452 41.89 53.71 16.86
N ASP A 453 41.61 54.45 15.78
CA ASP A 453 42.56 55.38 15.19
C ASP A 453 41.78 56.65 14.80
N ASN A 454 42.45 57.78 15.01
CA ASN A 454 42.09 59.18 14.75
C ASN A 454 43.11 59.67 13.67
N ASP A 455 42.94 60.64 12.78
CA ASP A 455 42.11 61.85 12.60
C ASP A 455 42.00 62.13 11.06
N ASP A 456 41.17 63.01 10.49
CA ASP A 456 39.82 63.53 10.80
C ASP A 456 39.36 64.37 9.56
N GLU A 457 38.19 65.03 9.64
CA GLU A 457 37.72 66.18 8.85
C GLU A 457 37.35 66.04 7.35
N ASN A 458 36.09 66.39 7.07
CA ASN A 458 35.60 67.25 5.97
C ASN A 458 35.93 66.94 4.48
N GLY A 459 34.90 66.60 3.68
CA GLY A 459 34.95 66.82 2.23
C GLY A 459 33.89 66.09 1.39
N THR A 460 33.11 66.82 0.59
CA THR A 460 32.21 66.28 -0.43
C THR A 460 32.97 65.65 -1.60
N GLY A 461 32.62 64.43 -2.04
CA GLY A 461 33.22 63.83 -3.25
C GLY A 461 32.49 62.62 -3.81
N PHE A 462 32.34 62.57 -5.14
CA PHE A 462 31.97 61.38 -5.92
C PHE A 462 33.20 60.50 -6.19
N SER A 463 32.95 59.23 -6.53
CA SER A 463 33.77 58.34 -7.40
C SER A 463 34.56 57.20 -6.75
N THR A 464 34.72 56.13 -7.54
CA THR A 464 35.42 54.85 -7.26
C THR A 464 34.76 53.98 -6.18
N ILE A 465 34.87 52.63 -6.19
CA ILE A 465 35.66 51.74 -7.05
C ILE A 465 34.73 50.75 -7.79
N LEU A 466 34.95 50.58 -9.10
CA LEU A 466 34.27 49.57 -9.94
C LEU A 466 35.33 48.84 -10.79
N ILE A 467 36.16 48.01 -10.15
CA ILE A 467 37.33 47.36 -10.77
C ILE A 467 37.42 45.89 -10.32
N SER A 468 36.75 44.98 -11.02
CA SER A 468 36.95 43.53 -10.86
C SER A 468 36.61 42.67 -12.09
N LEU A 469 36.43 43.27 -13.28
CA LEU A 469 35.90 42.58 -14.47
C LEU A 469 36.67 42.88 -15.79
N LEU A 470 37.89 43.43 -15.72
CA LEU A 470 38.67 43.83 -16.90
C LEU A 470 40.02 43.11 -17.11
N SER A 471 40.27 42.01 -16.39
CA SER A 471 41.50 41.21 -16.52
C SER A 471 41.36 39.96 -17.42
N LEU A 472 40.15 39.54 -17.79
CA LEU A 472 39.93 38.30 -18.55
C LEU A 472 39.81 38.49 -20.07
N ALA A 473 39.48 39.70 -20.55
CA ALA A 473 39.28 39.98 -21.97
C ALA A 473 40.59 40.09 -22.77
N ALA A 474 41.69 40.49 -22.13
CA ALA A 474 42.96 40.76 -22.79
C ALA A 474 43.67 39.49 -23.35
N VAL A 475 43.38 38.32 -22.80
CA VAL A 475 44.05 37.05 -23.17
C VAL A 475 43.47 36.45 -24.46
N LEU A 476 42.19 36.71 -24.76
CA LEU A 476 41.48 36.07 -25.88
C LEU A 476 41.62 36.79 -27.23
N PHE A 477 42.01 38.06 -27.26
CA PHE A 477 42.18 38.83 -28.50
C PHE A 477 43.57 38.65 -29.17
N ALA A 478 44.53 38.08 -28.45
CA ALA A 478 45.92 37.91 -28.93
C ALA A 478 46.12 36.71 -29.89
N LEU A 479 45.14 35.82 -30.03
CA LEU A 479 45.26 34.57 -30.80
C LEU A 479 44.73 34.64 -32.24
N THR A 480 44.15 35.76 -32.67
CA THR A 480 43.47 35.87 -33.98
C THR A 480 44.01 36.99 -34.86
N ARG A 481 45.30 36.94 -35.23
CA ARG A 481 45.91 37.52 -36.46
C ARG A 481 47.41 37.21 -36.58
N ARG A 482 47.78 36.35 -37.53
CA ARG A 482 49.08 36.38 -38.23
C ARG A 482 48.82 36.17 -39.73
N PRO A 483 49.42 36.98 -40.63
CA PRO A 483 49.20 36.84 -42.07
C PRO A 483 50.01 35.69 -42.67
N ILE A 484 49.49 35.13 -43.76
CA ILE A 484 50.23 34.17 -44.61
C ILE A 484 51.17 34.98 -45.52
N HIS A 485 52.44 34.57 -45.59
CA HIS A 485 53.36 35.05 -46.62
C HIS A 485 53.83 33.88 -47.47
N ILE A 486 53.54 33.95 -48.76
CA ILE A 486 54.07 33.05 -49.79
C ILE A 486 55.43 33.60 -50.24
N ASN A 487 56.37 32.72 -50.55
CA ASN A 487 57.50 33.02 -51.42
C ASN A 487 57.75 31.83 -52.37
N LYS A 488 58.51 32.10 -53.44
CA LYS A 488 58.72 31.18 -54.58
C LYS A 488 59.50 29.92 -54.23
#